data_AF-A0A3E1NMG2-F1
#
_entry.id   AF-A0A3E1NMG2-F1
#
_cell.length_a   1.000
_cell.length_b   1.000
_cell.length_c   1.000
_cell.angle_alpha   90.00
_cell.angle_beta   90.00
_cell.angle_gamma   90.00
#
_symmetry.space_group_name_H-M   'P 1'
#
loop_
_entity.id
_entity.type
_entity.pdbx_description
1 polymer ?
#
loop_
_entity_poly.entity_id
_entity_poly.type
_entity_poly.pdbx_seq_one_letter_code
_entity_poly.pdbx_strand_id
1 'polypeptide(L)'
;MAKTHLVTRRVFSEEVRRSAVKAIESGKSSVAITCHNYGISTTTVYRWLNKYSRHLQSGQTIVIQMNSEATKNQELQKRIHELEAALGRKQMEVDFLTKMIEIGKDEFGFDLKKKLSTPPSSGSDQTKGS
;
A
#
# COMPACT_ATOMS: atom_id res chain seq x y z
N MET A 1 5.19 -54.33 -6.64
CA MET A 1 6.42 -53.52 -6.47
C MET A 1 6.01 -52.14 -5.97
N ALA A 2 6.45 -51.74 -4.78
CA ALA A 2 6.09 -50.45 -4.20
C ALA A 2 6.85 -49.33 -4.91
N LYS A 3 6.14 -48.35 -5.49
CA LYS A 3 6.73 -47.13 -6.06
C LYS A 3 7.16 -46.23 -4.90
N THR A 4 8.44 -46.22 -4.57
CA THR A 4 9.01 -45.33 -3.56
C THR A 4 9.02 -43.91 -4.12
N HIS A 5 8.11 -43.06 -3.67
CA HIS A 5 8.19 -41.62 -3.94
C HIS A 5 9.43 -41.07 -3.23
N LEU A 6 10.42 -40.59 -3.99
CA LEU A 6 11.53 -39.82 -3.46
C LEU A 6 10.97 -38.50 -2.92
N VAL A 7 10.71 -38.44 -1.62
CA VAL A 7 10.34 -37.18 -0.95
C VAL A 7 11.58 -36.31 -0.91
N THR A 8 11.72 -35.41 -1.87
CA THR A 8 12.78 -34.40 -1.87
C THR A 8 12.66 -33.54 -0.63
N ARG A 9 13.59 -33.71 0.31
CA ARG A 9 13.63 -32.90 1.54
C ARG A 9 14.00 -31.47 1.15
N ARG A 10 13.06 -30.53 1.28
CA ARG A 10 13.37 -29.09 1.17
C ARG A 10 14.35 -28.71 2.27
N VAL A 11 15.54 -28.24 1.88
CA VAL A 11 16.55 -27.74 2.81
C VAL A 11 16.68 -26.24 2.62
N PHE A 12 16.38 -25.47 3.66
CA PHE A 12 16.59 -24.02 3.68
C PHE A 12 18.02 -23.71 4.11
N SER A 13 18.66 -22.71 3.50
CA SER A 13 19.98 -22.21 3.92
C SER A 13 19.91 -21.60 5.33
N GLU A 14 21.07 -21.52 6.02
CA GLU A 14 21.17 -20.87 7.33
C GLU A 14 20.67 -19.41 7.29
N GLU A 15 20.97 -18.68 6.22
CA GLU A 15 20.57 -17.28 6.05
C GLU A 15 19.05 -17.11 6.00
N VAL A 16 18.35 -17.97 5.24
CA VAL A 16 16.89 -17.94 5.15
C VAL A 16 16.27 -18.21 6.52
N ARG A 17 16.81 -19.19 7.26
CA ARG A 17 16.33 -19.51 8.62
C ARG A 17 16.52 -18.34 9.59
N ARG A 18 17.68 -17.69 9.55
CA ARG A 18 17.99 -16.52 10.39
C ARG A 18 17.13 -15.31 10.03
N SER A 19 16.92 -15.08 8.73
CA SER A 19 16.03 -14.03 8.24
C SER A 19 14.59 -14.23 8.70
N ALA A 20 14.07 -15.46 8.59
CA ALA A 20 12.73 -15.81 9.07
C ALA A 20 12.59 -15.61 10.59
N VAL A 21 13.57 -16.03 11.39
CA VAL A 21 13.58 -15.80 12.84
C VAL A 21 13.61 -14.31 13.18
N LYS A 22 14.45 -13.53 12.51
CA LYS A 22 14.52 -12.07 12.71
C LYS A 22 13.21 -11.37 12.35
N ALA A 23 12.53 -11.82 11.28
CA ALA A 23 11.22 -11.31 10.90
C ALA A 23 10.17 -11.57 11.98
N ILE A 24 10.18 -12.77 12.57
CA ILE A 24 9.30 -13.15 13.68
C ILE A 24 9.61 -12.34 14.95
N GLU A 25 10.89 -12.21 15.32
CA GLU A 25 11.31 -11.41 16.49
C GLU A 25 10.97 -9.93 16.35
N SER A 26 11.07 -9.38 15.15
CA SER A 26 10.69 -7.99 14.86
C SER A 26 9.18 -7.76 14.75
N GLY A 27 8.36 -8.81 14.89
CA GLY A 27 6.90 -8.73 14.76
C GLY A 27 6.42 -8.44 13.34
N LYS A 28 7.26 -8.63 12.31
CA LYS A 28 6.90 -8.42 10.89
C LYS A 28 6.20 -9.63 10.26
N SER A 29 6.26 -10.79 10.92
CA SER A 29 5.65 -12.02 10.43
C SER A 29 5.32 -12.94 11.61
N SER A 30 4.13 -13.52 11.60
CA SER A 30 3.75 -14.56 12.57
C SER A 30 4.36 -15.92 12.22
N VAL A 31 4.46 -16.81 13.21
CA VAL A 31 4.81 -18.22 13.00
C VAL A 31 3.87 -18.87 11.98
N ALA A 32 2.56 -18.58 12.06
CA ALA A 32 1.57 -19.13 11.14
C ALA A 32 1.82 -18.67 9.68
N ILE A 33 2.08 -17.38 9.50
CA ILE A 33 2.41 -16.79 8.19
C ILE A 33 3.71 -17.39 7.66
N THR A 34 4.72 -17.55 8.51
CA THR A 34 6.00 -18.17 8.15
C THR A 34 5.81 -19.63 7.71
N CYS A 35 4.97 -20.39 8.42
CA CYS A 35 4.64 -21.77 8.04
C CYS A 35 3.99 -21.82 6.65
N HIS A 36 3.05 -20.92 6.38
CA HIS A 36 2.37 -20.83 5.08
C HIS A 36 3.35 -20.44 3.96
N ASN A 37 4.12 -19.37 4.16
CA ASN A 37 5.03 -18.83 3.14
C ASN A 37 6.13 -19.82 2.74
N TYR A 38 6.70 -20.54 3.71
CA TYR A 38 7.78 -21.49 3.45
C TYR A 38 7.28 -22.93 3.28
N GLY A 39 5.98 -23.20 3.49
CA GLY A 39 5.41 -24.54 3.45
C GLY A 39 6.02 -25.49 4.48
N ILE A 40 6.34 -24.98 5.68
CA ILE A 40 7.00 -25.73 6.76
C ILE A 40 6.07 -25.90 7.95
N SER A 41 6.33 -26.93 8.76
CA SER A 41 5.59 -27.14 10.00
C SER A 41 5.93 -26.08 11.05
N THR A 42 4.96 -25.80 11.92
CA THR A 42 5.13 -24.93 13.10
C THR A 42 6.28 -25.42 13.98
N THR A 43 6.42 -26.73 14.16
CA THR A 43 7.53 -27.36 14.89
C THR A 43 8.90 -27.00 14.32
N THR A 44 9.02 -26.92 12.99
CA THR A 44 10.27 -26.53 12.32
C THR A 44 10.61 -25.08 12.61
N VAL A 45 9.61 -24.20 12.59
CA VAL A 45 9.78 -22.77 12.90
C VAL A 45 10.20 -22.57 14.36
N TYR A 46 9.54 -23.24 15.32
CA TYR A 46 9.94 -23.17 16.73
C TYR A 46 11.36 -23.71 16.98
N ARG A 47 11.78 -24.74 16.24
CA ARG A 47 13.15 -25.24 16.30
C ARG A 47 14.16 -24.20 15.78
N TRP A 48 13.82 -23.45 14.73
CA TRP A 48 14.66 -22.34 14.27
C TRP A 48 14.68 -21.20 15.27
N LEU A 49 13.53 -20.87 15.86
CA LEU A 49 13.40 -19.86 16.90
C LEU A 49 14.31 -20.21 18.09
N ASN A 50 14.26 -21.44 18.59
CA ASN A 50 15.12 -21.87 19.70
C ASN A 50 16.62 -21.86 19.33
N LYS A 51 16.95 -22.23 18.08
CA LYS A 51 18.35 -22.31 17.62
C LYS A 51 18.99 -20.95 17.33
N TYR A 52 18.23 -20.01 16.77
CA TYR A 52 18.75 -18.75 16.24
C TYR A 52 18.28 -17.51 17.01
N SER A 53 17.23 -17.61 17.83
CA SER A 53 16.82 -16.51 18.72
C SER A 53 17.81 -16.37 19.86
N ARG A 54 18.29 -15.14 20.07
CA ARG A 54 19.15 -14.80 21.23
C ARG A 54 18.35 -14.64 22.52
N HIS A 55 17.03 -14.43 22.40
CA HIS A 55 16.15 -14.05 23.52
C HIS A 55 15.28 -15.22 24.03
N LEU A 56 15.20 -16.33 23.30
CA LEU A 56 14.33 -17.47 23.64
C LEU A 56 14.99 -18.57 24.49
N GLN A 57 16.20 -18.34 25.02
CA GLN A 57 16.90 -19.34 25.86
C GLN A 57 16.25 -19.53 27.24
N SER A 58 15.29 -18.69 27.65
CA SER A 58 14.62 -18.81 28.94
C SER A 58 13.15 -18.38 28.85
N GLY A 59 12.25 -19.33 28.59
CA GLY A 59 10.83 -19.28 28.99
C GLY A 59 9.95 -18.15 28.44
N GLN A 60 10.44 -17.31 27.53
CA GLN A 60 9.70 -16.13 27.07
C GLN A 60 8.76 -16.52 25.94
N THR A 61 7.49 -16.76 26.26
CA THR A 61 6.42 -16.88 25.28
C THR A 61 6.37 -15.60 24.45
N ILE A 62 6.80 -15.66 23.19
CA ILE A 62 6.59 -14.57 22.24
C ILE A 62 5.09 -14.50 21.97
N VAL A 63 4.39 -13.63 22.70
CA VAL A 63 3.00 -13.29 22.42
C VAL A 63 3.01 -12.48 21.13
N ILE A 64 2.92 -13.18 20.01
CA ILE A 64 2.79 -12.57 18.68
C ILE A 64 1.46 -11.82 18.70
N GLN A 65 1.53 -10.48 18.72
CA GLN A 65 0.37 -9.59 18.76
C GLN A 65 -0.40 -9.64 17.42
N MET A 66 -1.06 -10.77 17.13
CA MET A 66 -2.00 -10.91 16.01
C MET A 66 -3.13 -9.89 16.12
N ASN A 67 -3.46 -9.46 17.35
CA ASN A 67 -4.40 -8.39 17.61
C ASN A 67 -3.91 -7.04 17.05
N SER A 68 -2.61 -6.73 17.10
CA SER A 68 -2.09 -5.43 16.62
C SER A 68 -2.15 -5.29 15.09
N GLU A 69 -1.84 -6.36 14.35
CA GLU A 69 -1.91 -6.35 12.89
C GLU A 69 -3.36 -6.36 12.38
N ALA A 70 -4.25 -7.14 13.02
CA ALA A 70 -5.66 -7.16 12.66
C ALA A 70 -6.31 -5.78 12.84
N THR A 71 -6.02 -5.11 13.97
CA THR A 71 -6.52 -3.74 14.22
C THR A 71 -5.95 -2.73 13.21
N LYS A 72 -4.64 -2.79 12.92
CA LYS A 72 -4.04 -1.92 11.90
C LYS A 72 -4.67 -2.14 10.52
N ASN A 73 -4.91 -3.39 10.13
CA ASN A 73 -5.58 -3.69 8.86
C ASN A 73 -7.00 -3.12 8.81
N GLN A 74 -7.76 -3.21 9.90
CA GLN A 74 -9.10 -2.62 10.00
C GLN A 74 -9.06 -1.09 9.92
N GLU A 75 -8.12 -0.44 10.62
CA GLU A 75 -7.93 1.01 10.56
C GLU A 75 -7.54 1.48 9.15
N LEU A 76 -6.64 0.75 8.49
CA LEU A 76 -6.23 1.04 7.11
C LEU A 76 -7.40 0.87 6.13
N GLN A 77 -8.21 -0.19 6.27
CA GLN A 77 -9.41 -0.40 5.45
C GLN A 77 -10.43 0.73 5.67
N LYS A 78 -10.67 1.14 6.92
CA LYS A 78 -11.53 2.27 7.23
C LYS A 78 -11.04 3.55 6.57
N ARG A 79 -9.72 3.79 6.60
CA ARG A 79 -9.12 4.96 5.98
C ARG A 79 -9.26 4.95 4.46
N ILE A 80 -9.10 3.79 3.81
CA ILE A 80 -9.35 3.63 2.38
C ILE A 80 -10.79 4.01 2.05
N HIS A 81 -11.77 3.47 2.79
CA HIS A 81 -13.18 3.76 2.56
C HIS A 81 -13.52 5.26 2.71
N GLU A 82 -12.98 5.92 3.74
CA GLU A 82 -13.14 7.36 3.93
C GLU A 82 -12.58 8.18 2.76
N LEU A 83 -11.40 7.79 2.27
CA LEU A 83 -10.73 8.45 1.15
C LEU A 83 -11.47 8.23 -0.17
N GLU A 84 -11.93 7.01 -0.45
CA GLU A 84 -12.75 6.68 -1.62
C GLU A 84 -14.05 7.52 -1.64
N ALA A 85 -14.72 7.63 -0.49
CA ALA A 85 -15.92 8.46 -0.37
C ALA A 85 -15.62 9.95 -0.60
N ALA A 86 -14.49 10.45 -0.09
CA ALA A 86 -14.07 11.84 -0.32
C ALA A 86 -13.74 12.12 -1.79
N LEU A 87 -13.06 11.18 -2.44
CA LEU A 87 -12.74 11.25 -3.86
C LEU A 87 -14.02 11.25 -4.71
N GLY A 88 -14.99 10.38 -4.39
CA GLY A 88 -16.28 10.35 -5.07
C GLY A 88 -17.03 11.68 -4.97
N ARG A 89 -17.07 12.31 -3.78
CA ARG A 89 -17.67 13.65 -3.60
C ARG A 89 -16.98 14.70 -4.46
N LYS A 90 -15.65 14.65 -4.54
CA LYS A 90 -14.86 15.58 -5.37
C LYS A 90 -15.06 15.35 -6.86
N GLN A 91 -15.21 14.10 -7.30
CA GLN A 91 -15.51 13.79 -8.69
C GLN A 91 -16.87 14.36 -9.11
N MET A 92 -17.91 14.20 -8.28
CA MET A 92 -19.22 14.80 -8.56
C MET A 92 -19.18 16.33 -8.68
N GLU A 93 -18.37 16.99 -7.85
CA GLU A 93 -18.17 18.45 -7.93
C GLU A 93 -17.49 18.86 -9.24
N VAL A 94 -16.46 18.12 -9.66
CA VAL A 94 -15.77 18.34 -10.94
C VAL A 94 -16.71 18.11 -12.13
N ASP A 95 -17.50 17.05 -12.11
CA ASP A 95 -18.44 16.72 -13.18
C ASP A 95 -19.52 17.81 -13.30
N PHE A 96 -20.04 18.28 -12.16
CA PHE A 96 -21.01 19.37 -12.13
C PHE A 96 -20.43 20.68 -12.71
N LEU A 97 -19.23 21.08 -12.26
CA LEU A 97 -18.56 22.29 -12.77
C LEU A 97 -18.24 22.16 -14.27
N THR A 98 -17.83 20.98 -14.72
CA THR A 98 -17.57 20.72 -16.14
C THR A 98 -18.85 20.89 -16.96
N LYS A 99 -19.98 20.33 -16.48
CA LYS A 99 -21.28 20.47 -17.14
C LYS A 99 -21.75 21.93 -17.18
N MET A 100 -21.53 22.70 -16.12
CA MET A 100 -21.83 24.13 -16.07
C MET A 100 -21.03 24.91 -17.13
N ILE A 101 -19.75 24.58 -17.31
CA ILE A 101 -18.91 25.20 -18.34
C ILE A 101 -19.38 24.81 -19.75
N GLU A 102 -19.78 23.56 -19.97
CA GLU A 102 -20.34 23.11 -21.26
C GLU A 102 -21.62 23.89 -21.60
N ILE A 103 -22.58 23.94 -20.67
CA ILE A 103 -23.84 24.69 -20.89
C ILE A 103 -23.54 26.17 -21.13
N GLY A 104 -22.64 26.78 -20.36
CA GLY A 104 -22.25 28.18 -20.56
C GLY A 104 -21.59 28.45 -21.91
N LYS A 105 -20.83 27.49 -22.46
CA LYS A 105 -20.30 27.58 -23.82
C LYS A 105 -21.41 27.51 -24.86
N ASP A 106 -22.35 26.58 -24.68
CA ASP A 106 -23.43 26.32 -25.62
C ASP A 106 -24.47 27.47 -25.65
N GLU A 107 -24.79 28.08 -24.50
CA GLU A 107 -25.77 29.17 -24.40
C GLU A 107 -25.21 30.56 -24.73
N PHE A 108 -23.94 30.85 -24.39
CA PHE A 108 -23.41 32.21 -24.47
C PHE A 108 -22.31 32.42 -25.51
N GLY A 109 -21.81 31.36 -26.17
CA GLY A 109 -20.67 31.45 -27.09
C GLY A 109 -19.41 32.05 -26.45
N PHE A 110 -19.39 32.16 -25.11
CA PHE A 110 -18.33 32.78 -24.35
C PHE A 110 -17.27 31.71 -24.07
N ASP A 111 -16.20 31.74 -24.86
CA ASP A 111 -15.03 30.88 -24.63
C ASP A 111 -14.26 31.40 -23.41
N LEU A 112 -14.76 31.09 -22.21
CA LEU A 112 -14.19 31.47 -20.91
C LEU A 112 -12.72 31.04 -20.77
N LYS A 113 -12.30 30.01 -21.52
CA LYS A 113 -10.92 29.53 -21.59
C LYS A 113 -9.97 30.58 -22.15
N LYS A 114 -10.45 31.50 -23.01
CA LYS A 114 -9.61 32.51 -23.69
C LYS A 114 -9.40 33.79 -22.86
N LYS A 115 -10.30 34.14 -21.94
CA LYS A 115 -10.20 35.36 -21.12
C LYS A 115 -9.31 35.24 -19.87
N LEU A 116 -8.95 34.02 -19.47
CA LEU A 116 -8.07 33.78 -18.32
C LEU A 116 -6.56 33.75 -18.69
N SER A 117 -6.21 33.61 -19.97
CA SER A 117 -4.82 33.40 -20.40
C SER A 117 -4.06 34.66 -20.83
N THR A 118 -4.72 35.82 -20.95
CA THR A 118 -4.06 37.06 -21.39
C THR A 118 -4.28 38.19 -20.39
N PRO A 119 -3.24 38.65 -19.68
CA PRO A 119 -3.23 40.00 -19.13
C PRO A 119 -3.44 41.00 -20.28
N PRO A 120 -4.17 42.12 -20.08
CA PRO A 120 -4.21 43.17 -21.09
C PRO A 120 -2.77 43.68 -21.29
N SER A 121 -2.20 43.38 -22.46
CA SER A 121 -0.91 43.93 -22.86
C SER A 121 -1.08 45.44 -22.95
N SER A 122 -0.43 46.17 -22.03
CA SER A 122 -0.34 47.62 -22.12
C SER A 122 0.24 47.96 -23.50
N GLY A 123 -0.51 48.74 -24.29
CA GLY A 123 -0.08 49.15 -25.61
C GLY A 123 1.26 49.87 -25.51
N SER A 124 2.27 49.33 -26.19
CA SER A 124 3.54 50.01 -26.34
C SER A 124 3.34 51.19 -27.29
N ASP A 125 3.74 52.36 -26.81
CA ASP A 125 3.97 53.56 -27.60
C ASP A 125 4.72 53.27 -28.90
N GLN A 126 4.49 54.17 -29.88
CA GLN A 126 5.21 54.40 -31.15
C GLN A 126 4.43 53.99 -32.41
N THR A 127 3.85 54.98 -33.09
CA THR A 127 4.11 55.19 -34.52
C THR A 127 4.25 56.69 -34.81
N LYS A 128 5.21 57.00 -35.69
CA LYS A 128 5.86 58.30 -35.90
C LYS A 128 5.23 59.07 -37.06
N GLY A 129 5.35 60.40 -37.01
CA GLY A 129 5.86 61.22 -38.12
C GLY A 129 4.88 61.65 -39.22
N SER A 130 4.60 62.96 -39.26
CA SER A 130 4.80 63.87 -40.41
C SER A 130 4.74 65.31 -39.93
#